data_AF-A0A444YZM8-F1
#
_entry.id   AF-A0A444YZM8-F1
#
_cell.length_a   1.000
_cell.length_b   1.000
_cell.length_c   1.000
_cell.angle_alpha   90.00
_cell.angle_beta   90.00
_cell.angle_gamma   90.00
#
_symmetry.space_group_name_H-M   'P 1'
#
loop_
_entity.id
_entity.type
_entity.pdbx_description
1 polymer ?
#
loop_
_entity_poly.entity_id
_entity_poly.type
_entity_poly.pdbx_seq_one_letter_code
_entity_poly.pdbx_strand_id
1 'polypeptide(L)'
;MPIWTRDDEYEKFEVHGHPTNMVVDLGKRLCTCQFWIMPCVHACAALTRVNKKPEDFCHKWLTMDAYRDTYAHYINPFFGQSLWEESEQNRP
;
A
#
# COMPACT_ATOMS: atom_id res chain seq x y z
N MET A 1 16.10 4.80 12.86
CA MET A 1 16.94 5.27 11.75
C MET A 1 17.24 4.10 10.83
N PRO A 2 17.04 4.22 9.50
CA PRO A 2 17.36 3.17 8.54
C PRO A 2 18.88 3.00 8.40
N ILE A 3 19.37 1.77 8.51
CA ILE A 3 20.78 1.36 8.42
C ILE A 3 20.96 0.58 7.13
N TRP A 4 21.85 1.04 6.25
CA TRP A 4 22.14 0.36 4.99
C TRP A 4 22.90 -0.94 5.22
N THR A 5 22.53 -2.02 4.53
CA THR A 5 23.11 -3.36 4.73
C THR A 5 24.34 -3.64 3.87
N ARG A 6 24.94 -2.63 3.25
CA ARG A 6 26.11 -2.75 2.35
C ARG A 6 25.83 -3.50 1.03
N ASP A 7 24.59 -3.50 0.55
CA ASP A 7 24.29 -4.04 -0.78
C ASP A 7 24.73 -3.06 -1.89
N ASP A 8 25.19 -3.61 -3.02
CA ASP A 8 25.78 -2.83 -4.12
C ASP A 8 24.85 -1.73 -4.68
N GLU A 9 23.54 -1.97 -4.65
CA GLU A 9 22.52 -1.11 -5.25
C GLU A 9 22.03 0.02 -4.30
N TYR A 10 22.44 -0.01 -3.02
CA TYR A 10 21.97 0.91 -1.98
C TYR A 10 20.44 0.87 -1.76
N GLU A 11 19.86 -0.34 -1.80
CA GLU A 11 18.42 -0.57 -1.75
C GLU A 11 17.94 -1.36 -0.53
N LYS A 12 18.86 -1.91 0.28
CA LYS A 12 18.50 -2.73 1.44
C LYS A 12 18.83 -2.03 2.76
N PHE A 13 17.82 -1.96 3.62
CA PHE A 13 17.91 -1.24 4.89
C PHE A 13 17.32 -2.06 6.03
N GLU A 14 17.98 -1.99 7.18
CA GLU A 14 17.43 -2.39 8.47
C GLU A 14 16.91 -1.16 9.22
N VAL A 15 15.65 -1.15 9.59
CA VAL A 15 15.00 -0.06 10.33
C VAL A 15 14.73 -0.52 11.74
N HIS A 16 15.47 0.04 12.70
CA HIS A 16 15.31 -0.28 14.11
C HIS A 16 14.12 0.48 14.70
N GLY A 17 13.26 -0.22 15.44
CA GLY A 17 12.05 0.31 16.06
C GLY A 17 11.37 -0.72 16.97
N HIS A 18 10.35 -0.27 17.71
CA HIS A 18 9.49 -1.15 18.49
C HIS A 18 8.35 -1.66 17.59
N PRO A 19 7.91 -2.93 17.66
CA PRO A 19 8.34 -4.00 18.57
C PRO A 19 9.57 -4.81 18.10
N THR A 20 9.91 -4.77 16.81
CA THR A 20 11.06 -5.48 16.23
C THR A 20 11.71 -4.66 15.12
N ASN A 21 12.94 -5.00 14.77
CA ASN A 21 13.60 -4.46 13.59
C ASN A 21 12.87 -4.91 12.32
N MET A 22 12.86 -4.05 11.31
CA MET A 22 12.24 -4.31 10.01
C MET A 22 13.27 -4.26 8.91
N VAL A 23 13.20 -5.21 7.99
CA VAL A 23 14.04 -5.21 6.77
C VAL A 23 13.22 -4.63 5.63
N VAL A 24 13.80 -3.66 4.95
CA VAL A 24 13.25 -2.99 3.77
C VAL A 24 14.13 -3.32 2.57
N ASP A 25 13.51 -3.80 1.50
CA ASP A 25 14.13 -4.02 0.19
C ASP A 25 13.41 -3.10 -0.81
N LEU A 26 14.06 -1.99 -1.17
CA LEU A 26 13.48 -0.99 -2.07
C LEU A 26 13.34 -1.51 -3.50
N GLY A 27 14.28 -2.33 -3.98
CA GLY A 27 14.25 -2.93 -5.31
C GLY A 27 13.07 -3.87 -5.49
N LYS A 28 12.76 -4.66 -4.45
CA LYS A 28 11.58 -5.54 -4.43
C LYS A 28 10.31 -4.85 -3.95
N ARG A 29 10.40 -3.62 -3.44
CA ARG A 29 9.30 -2.88 -2.81
C ARG A 29 8.68 -3.66 -1.64
N LEU A 30 9.51 -4.30 -0.82
CA LEU A 30 9.08 -5.14 0.29
C LEU A 30 9.54 -4.57 1.62
N CYS A 31 8.70 -4.74 2.63
CA CYS A 31 9.05 -4.55 4.02
C CYS A 31 8.55 -5.75 4.83
N THR A 32 9.34 -6.23 5.80
CA THR A 32 8.96 -7.35 6.67
C THR A 32 7.73 -7.07 7.54
N CYS A 33 7.27 -5.81 7.64
CA CYS A 33 6.02 -5.45 8.30
C CYS A 33 4.76 -5.82 7.47
N GLN A 34 4.94 -6.35 6.25
CA GLN A 34 3.88 -6.86 5.38
C GLN A 34 2.79 -5.86 4.98
N PHE A 35 3.13 -4.57 4.95
CA PHE A 35 2.24 -3.55 4.41
C PHE A 35 2.65 -3.28 2.96
N TRP A 36 1.87 -3.79 2.01
CA TRP A 36 2.29 -3.90 0.60
C TRP A 36 1.57 -2.94 -0.34
N ILE A 37 0.42 -2.40 0.08
CA ILE A 37 -0.42 -1.53 -0.76
C ILE A 37 0.21 -0.15 -0.89
N MET A 38 0.73 0.38 0.22
CA MET A 38 1.44 1.66 0.31
C MET A 38 2.79 1.49 1.00
N PRO A 39 3.79 2.36 0.73
CA PRO A 39 5.00 2.41 1.52
C PRO A 39 4.67 2.56 3.00
N CYS A 40 5.11 1.61 3.81
CA CYS A 40 4.97 1.71 5.26
C CYS A 40 5.93 2.75 5.84
N VAL A 41 5.79 3.07 7.12
CA VAL A 41 6.68 4.02 7.81
C VAL A 41 8.17 3.66 7.70
N HIS A 42 8.50 2.37 7.69
CA HIS A 42 9.88 1.88 7.51
C HIS A 42 10.38 2.12 6.08
N ALA A 43 9.54 1.83 5.08
CA ALA A 43 9.84 2.09 3.68
C ALA A 43 10.00 3.59 3.44
N CYS A 44 9.12 4.44 3.99
CA CYS A 44 9.25 5.90 3.92
C CYS A 44 10.56 6.40 4.53
N ALA A 45 10.99 5.84 5.66
CA ALA A 45 12.27 6.19 6.27
C ALA A 45 13.45 5.82 5.35
N ALA A 46 13.44 4.61 4.78
CA ALA A 46 14.47 4.16 3.82
C ALA A 46 14.48 5.03 2.54
N LEU A 47 13.29 5.33 1.99
CA LEU A 47 13.12 6.18 0.80
C LEU A 47 13.65 7.61 1.03
N THR A 48 13.36 8.18 2.19
CA THR A 48 13.92 9.47 2.60
C THR A 48 15.46 9.44 2.60
N ARG A 49 16.06 8.34 3.07
CA ARG A 49 17.53 8.17 3.11
C ARG A 49 18.16 8.06 1.72
N VAL A 50 17.45 7.55 0.73
CA VAL A 50 17.90 7.46 -0.67
C VAL A 50 17.41 8.63 -1.54
N ASN A 51 16.78 9.64 -0.93
CA ASN A 51 16.19 10.80 -1.61
C ASN A 51 15.21 10.41 -2.75
N LYS A 52 14.42 9.36 -2.52
CA LYS A 52 13.35 8.93 -3.44
C LYS A 52 11.98 9.28 -2.87
N LYS A 53 11.03 9.55 -3.77
CA LYS A 53 9.66 9.90 -3.43
C LYS A 53 8.85 8.65 -3.08
N PRO A 54 8.13 8.59 -1.95
CA PRO A 54 7.27 7.47 -1.59
C PRO A 54 6.22 7.14 -2.64
N GLU A 55 5.70 8.15 -3.34
CA GLU A 55 4.65 8.03 -4.34
C GLU A 55 5.04 7.11 -5.50
N ASP A 56 6.32 7.09 -5.86
CA ASP A 56 6.87 6.24 -6.95
C ASP A 56 6.89 4.74 -6.58
N PHE A 57 6.74 4.44 -5.29
CA PHE A 57 6.80 3.09 -4.72
C PHE A 57 5.42 2.53 -4.38
N CYS A 58 4.36 3.34 -4.48
CA CYS A 58 2.98 2.89 -4.30
C CYS A 58 2.55 1.90 -5.39
N HIS A 59 1.57 1.05 -5.09
CA HIS A 59 0.99 0.17 -6.09
C HIS A 59 0.24 1.00 -7.16
N LYS A 60 0.32 0.58 -8.43
CA LYS A 60 -0.30 1.27 -9.57
C LYS A 60 -1.80 1.55 -9.40
N TRP A 61 -2.51 0.72 -8.63
CA TRP A 61 -3.93 0.87 -8.33
C TRP A 61 -4.27 2.08 -7.46
N LEU A 62 -3.27 2.71 -6.84
CA LEU A 62 -3.44 3.89 -5.99
C LEU A 62 -3.06 5.18 -6.72
N THR A 63 -2.95 5.12 -8.05
CA THR A 63 -2.72 6.30 -8.87
C THR A 63 -4.04 6.98 -9.18
N MET A 64 -3.99 8.30 -9.41
CA MET A 64 -5.16 9.05 -9.87
C MET A 64 -5.67 8.53 -11.21
N ASP A 65 -4.80 8.00 -12.07
CA ASP A 65 -5.19 7.41 -13.34
C ASP A 65 -6.00 6.13 -13.12
N ALA A 66 -5.54 5.21 -12.25
CA ALA A 66 -6.32 4.03 -11.89
C ALA A 66 -7.68 4.37 -11.26
N TYR A 67 -7.74 5.42 -10.43
CA TYR A 67 -9.00 5.93 -9.90
C TYR A 67 -9.93 6.41 -11.03
N ARG A 68 -9.42 7.26 -11.93
CA ARG A 68 -10.19 7.79 -13.07
C ARG A 68 -10.68 6.68 -13.99
N ASP A 69 -9.86 5.68 -14.26
CA ASP A 69 -10.23 4.53 -15.09
C ASP A 69 -11.31 3.67 -14.42
N THR A 70 -11.18 3.44 -13.10
CA THR A 70 -12.17 2.67 -12.31
C THR A 70 -13.53 3.34 -12.30
N TYR A 71 -13.56 4.67 -12.18
CA TYR A 71 -14.78 5.48 -12.13
C TYR A 71 -15.08 6.20 -13.45
N ALA A 72 -14.49 5.75 -14.57
CA ALA A 72 -14.72 6.33 -15.89
C ALA A 72 -16.18 6.13 -16.37
N HIS A 73 -16.85 5.12 -15.81
CA HIS A 73 -18.22 4.77 -16.12
C HIS A 73 -19.14 5.01 -14.94
N TYR A 74 -20.42 5.21 -15.23
CA TYR A 74 -21.43 5.41 -14.20
C TYR A 74 -21.59 4.17 -13.34
N ILE A 75 -21.37 4.33 -12.04
CA ILE A 75 -21.87 3.38 -11.05
C ILE A 75 -23.35 3.71 -10.88
N ASN A 76 -24.21 2.84 -11.39
CA ASN A 76 -25.64 2.99 -11.20
C ASN A 76 -25.93 2.95 -9.69
N PRO A 77 -26.58 3.98 -9.13
CA PRO A 77 -26.96 3.95 -7.73
C PRO A 77 -27.87 2.73 -7.52
N PHE A 78 -27.48 1.87 -6.59
CA PHE A 78 -28.38 0.83 -6.13
C PHE A 78 -29.45 1.51 -5.29
N PHE A 79 -30.70 1.14 -5.52
CA PHE A 79 -31.80 1.64 -4.72
C PHE A 79 -31.52 1.34 -3.24
N GLY A 80 -31.95 2.22 -2.33
CA GLY A 80 -31.70 2.03 -0.89
C GLY A 80 -32.28 0.70 -0.39
N GLN A 81 -31.82 0.21 0.77
CA GLN A 81 -32.24 -1.07 1.35
C GLN A 81 -33.75 -1.30 1.40
N SER A 82 -34.53 -0.22 1.54
CA SER A 82 -36.00 -0.25 1.52
C SER A 82 -36.62 -0.73 0.19
N LEU A 83 -35.84 -0.77 -0.88
CA LEU A 83 -36.28 -1.14 -2.24
C LEU A 83 -35.65 -2.48 -2.68
N TRP A 84 -34.94 -3.17 -1.79
CA TRP A 84 -34.37 -4.48 -2.10
C TRP A 84 -35.46 -5.54 -2.01
N GLU A 85 -35.39 -6.54 -2.88
CA GLU A 85 -36.27 -7.71 -2.77
C GLU A 85 -35.93 -8.47 -1.48
N GLU A 86 -36.95 -8.86 -0.73
CA GLU A 86 -36.76 -9.70 0.45
C GLU A 86 -36.28 -11.09 0.01
N SER A 87 -35.10 -11.50 0.50
CA SER A 87 -34.61 -12.85 0.20
C SER A 87 -35.41 -13.89 0.99
N GLU A 88 -35.75 -15.01 0.36
CA GLU A 88 -36.33 -16.20 1.01
C GLU A 88 -35.42 -16.79 2.10
N GLN A 89 -34.15 -16.38 2.11
CA GLN A 89 -33.12 -16.77 3.08
C GLN A 89 -33.12 -15.89 4.34
N ASN A 90 -33.88 -14.78 4.38
CA ASN A 90 -34.07 -13.94 5.57
C ASN A 90 -35.12 -14.51 6.55
N ARG A 91 -35.49 -15.78 6.43
CA ARG A 91 -36.41 -16.41 7.40
C ARG A 91 -35.72 -16.60 8.76
N PRO A 92 -36.39 -16.30 9.89
CA PRO A 92 -35.89 -16.58 11.23
C PRO A 92 -35.70 -18.08 11.50
#